data_AF-A0A525IU23-F1
#
_entry.id   AF-A0A525IU23-F1
#
_cell.length_a   1.000
_cell.length_b   1.000
_cell.length_c   1.000
_cell.angle_alpha   90.00
_cell.angle_beta   90.00
_cell.angle_gamma   90.00
#
_symmetry.space_group_name_H-M   'P 1'
#
loop_
_entity.id
_entity.type
_entity.pdbx_description
1 polymer ?
#
loop_
_entity_poly.entity_id
_entity_poly.type
_entity_poly.pdbx_seq_one_letter_code
_entity_poly.pdbx_strand_id
1 'polypeptide(L)'
;MKRRHGLAALLSACAVGAVTTAWAAPAPPMDSKALEAKFDAQIDPAEMGTWLKRLASEPNHVGSAHDKTNAEWIAAQLKSWGWDAKIETFDVLYPTPISEALELVAGPGAGFKATLTEPPIPGDQPTYTKDALPAYVAFQGDGDVTAPLVYVNYGMPEDYLALERMGISVKGKIVITRYGGGWRGLKPLLAQMHGAAGALIYSDPKDDGYATDDVYPKGAARPPHGFQRGSVADMPIYPGDPLTPGVGATKDAKRLDRKDAPVILKIPCLPISYGDAQVLLQSLDGPVAPANFRGSLPITYHVGGGETAGKAHLAVKSDWSLKTLYDVV
;
A
#
# COMPACT_ATOMS: atom_id res chain seq x y z
N MET A 1 -13.51 68.97 93.81
CA MET A 1 -12.47 68.59 94.81
C MET A 1 -11.97 67.19 94.46
N LYS A 2 -10.65 67.01 94.49
CA LYS A 2 -9.85 65.84 94.03
C LYS A 2 -10.46 64.46 94.33
N ARG A 3 -10.34 63.50 93.39
CA ARG A 3 -9.50 62.29 93.54
C ARG A 3 -9.41 61.46 92.25
N ARG A 4 -8.19 60.95 92.01
CA ARG A 4 -7.68 60.10 90.91
C ARG A 4 -8.17 58.64 91.03
N HIS A 5 -7.63 57.82 90.11
CA HIS A 5 -7.45 56.34 90.05
C HIS A 5 -8.39 55.73 89.00
N GLY A 6 -7.97 54.95 88.01
CA GLY A 6 -6.68 54.39 87.62
C GLY A 6 -6.89 53.61 86.30
N LEU A 7 -5.81 53.45 85.54
CA LEU A 7 -5.73 52.88 84.20
C LEU A 7 -5.91 51.34 84.21
N ALA A 8 -6.70 50.78 83.29
CA ALA A 8 -6.55 49.40 82.80
C ALA A 8 -7.26 49.25 81.45
N ALA A 9 -6.51 49.37 80.36
CA ALA A 9 -6.98 49.06 79.01
C ALA A 9 -6.58 47.61 78.68
N LEU A 10 -7.57 46.73 78.49
CA LEU A 10 -7.37 45.39 77.94
C LEU A 10 -7.15 45.49 76.42
N LEU A 11 -5.94 45.17 75.97
CA LEU A 11 -5.63 44.89 74.57
C LEU A 11 -6.17 43.49 74.20
N SER A 12 -7.20 43.45 73.34
CA SER A 12 -7.57 42.23 72.61
C SER A 12 -6.57 42.00 71.49
N ALA A 13 -5.83 40.90 71.56
CA ALA A 13 -4.95 40.45 70.49
C ALA A 13 -5.77 39.76 69.39
N CYS A 14 -5.91 40.39 68.23
CA CYS A 14 -6.34 39.72 67.00
C CYS A 14 -5.20 38.83 66.49
N ALA A 15 -5.36 37.52 66.58
CA ALA A 15 -4.49 36.57 65.90
C ALA A 15 -4.86 36.54 64.41
N VAL A 16 -4.02 37.14 63.56
CA VAL A 16 -4.08 36.96 62.10
C VAL A 16 -3.45 35.60 61.79
N GLY A 17 -4.27 34.61 61.49
CA GLY A 17 -3.79 33.33 60.97
C GLY A 17 -3.23 33.53 59.56
N ALA A 18 -1.91 33.41 59.42
CA ALA A 18 -1.27 33.39 58.12
C ALA A 18 -1.63 32.08 57.41
N VAL A 19 -2.53 32.14 56.42
CA VAL A 19 -2.72 31.04 55.46
C VAL A 19 -1.52 31.07 54.52
N THR A 20 -0.55 30.21 54.76
CA THR A 20 0.52 29.94 53.79
C THR A 20 -0.06 29.07 52.69
N THR A 21 -0.41 29.68 51.56
CA THR A 21 -0.56 28.92 50.31
C THR A 21 0.84 28.43 49.94
N ALA A 22 1.16 27.18 50.26
CA ALA A 22 2.36 26.53 49.79
C ALA A 22 2.28 26.45 48.26
N TRP A 23 2.90 27.42 47.59
CA TRP A 23 3.17 27.33 46.16
C TRP A 23 4.17 26.17 46.02
N ALA A 24 3.70 25.02 45.54
CA ALA A 24 4.59 23.93 45.20
C ALA A 24 5.65 24.49 44.23
N ALA A 25 6.92 24.39 44.61
CA ALA A 25 8.02 24.76 43.73
C ALA A 25 7.83 24.00 42.40
N PRO A 26 8.05 24.63 41.23
CA PRO A 26 8.05 23.91 39.97
C PRO A 26 9.04 22.74 40.10
N ALA A 27 8.61 21.54 39.70
CA ALA A 27 9.47 20.37 39.72
C ALA A 27 10.81 20.71 39.03
N PRO A 28 11.95 20.26 39.56
CA PRO A 28 13.24 20.48 38.91
C PRO A 28 13.13 20.01 37.45
N PRO A 29 13.70 20.75 36.49
CA PRO A 29 13.64 20.36 35.09
C PRO A 29 14.19 18.93 34.98
N MET A 30 13.36 18.03 34.44
CA MET A 30 13.76 16.66 34.15
C MET A 30 15.07 16.69 33.37
N ASP A 31 16.09 15.97 33.85
CA ASP A 31 17.30 15.75 33.08
C ASP A 31 16.93 14.91 31.84
N SER A 32 16.75 15.59 30.72
CA SER A 32 16.27 14.98 29.48
C SER A 32 17.19 13.85 29.03
N LYS A 33 18.50 13.96 29.25
CA LYS A 33 19.47 12.93 28.87
C LYS A 33 19.33 11.69 29.73
N ALA A 34 19.12 11.87 31.04
CA ALA A 34 18.90 10.73 31.93
C ALA A 34 17.56 10.02 31.62
N LEU A 35 16.53 10.78 31.23
CA LEU A 35 15.25 10.21 30.81
C LEU A 35 15.36 9.47 29.47
N GLU A 36 16.01 10.06 28.48
CA GLU A 36 16.30 9.44 27.18
C GLU A 36 17.08 8.13 27.36
N ALA A 37 18.16 8.13 28.15
CA ALA A 37 18.93 6.93 28.43
C ALA A 37 18.10 5.83 29.12
N LYS A 38 17.18 6.23 30.03
CA LYS A 38 16.26 5.29 30.68
C LYS A 38 15.21 4.72 29.72
N PHE A 39 14.77 5.51 28.74
CA PHE A 39 13.86 5.06 27.70
C PHE A 39 14.56 4.08 26.75
N ASP A 40 15.74 4.43 26.25
CA ASP A 40 16.53 3.58 25.35
C ASP A 40 16.87 2.24 25.99
N ALA A 41 17.16 2.22 27.29
CA ALA A 41 17.42 0.99 28.04
C ALA A 41 16.21 0.04 28.16
N GLN A 42 14.99 0.49 27.83
CA GLN A 42 13.78 -0.34 27.83
C GLN A 42 13.49 -0.97 26.46
N ILE A 43 14.22 -0.57 25.41
CA ILE A 43 14.05 -1.09 24.05
C ILE A 43 14.72 -2.47 23.97
N ASP A 44 13.93 -3.54 23.86
CA ASP A 44 14.43 -4.91 23.70
C ASP A 44 14.27 -5.39 22.24
N PRO A 45 15.37 -5.58 21.48
CA PRO A 45 15.31 -6.12 20.12
C PRO A 45 14.67 -7.51 20.01
N ALA A 46 14.81 -8.36 21.04
CA ALA A 46 14.23 -9.71 21.03
C ALA A 46 12.70 -9.65 21.17
N GLU A 47 12.20 -8.72 21.98
CA GLU A 47 10.77 -8.42 22.10
C GLU A 47 10.19 -7.93 20.77
N MET A 48 10.83 -6.95 20.14
CA MET A 48 10.43 -6.43 18.82
C MET A 48 10.36 -7.52 17.76
N GLY A 49 11.35 -8.41 17.73
CA GLY A 49 11.36 -9.56 16.83
C GLY A 49 10.21 -10.53 17.10
N THR A 50 9.79 -10.68 18.35
CA THR A 50 8.63 -11.50 18.72
C THR A 50 7.32 -10.85 18.28
N TRP A 51 7.17 -9.53 18.44
CA TRP A 51 6.01 -8.80 17.95
C TRP A 51 5.88 -8.87 16.43
N LEU A 52 6.98 -8.66 15.70
CA LEU A 52 6.99 -8.75 14.24
C LEU A 52 6.52 -10.13 13.77
N LYS A 53 7.05 -11.21 14.36
CA LYS A 53 6.65 -12.59 14.01
C LYS A 53 5.16 -12.83 14.22
N ARG A 54 4.57 -12.29 15.30
CA ARG A 54 3.13 -12.37 15.54
C ARG A 54 2.36 -11.60 14.46
N LEU A 55 2.67 -10.31 14.31
CA LEU A 55 1.92 -9.40 13.44
C LEU A 55 1.98 -9.81 11.96
N ALA A 56 3.04 -10.51 11.55
CA ALA A 56 3.27 -10.99 10.19
C ALA A 56 3.01 -12.50 10.00
N SER A 57 2.44 -13.20 10.99
CA SER A 57 2.27 -14.66 10.91
C SER A 57 1.20 -15.12 9.91
N GLU A 58 0.25 -14.25 9.55
CA GLU A 58 -0.82 -14.52 8.60
C GLU A 58 -1.18 -13.24 7.80
N PRO A 59 -1.85 -13.37 6.63
CA PRO A 59 -2.34 -12.24 5.83
C PRO A 59 -3.19 -11.26 6.65
N ASN A 60 -2.76 -10.00 6.68
CA ASN A 60 -3.35 -8.91 7.46
C ASN A 60 -3.88 -7.78 6.55
N HIS A 61 -4.49 -8.12 5.41
CA HIS A 61 -5.14 -7.14 4.55
C HIS A 61 -6.47 -6.66 5.19
N VAL A 62 -6.97 -5.50 4.75
CA VAL A 62 -8.21 -4.91 5.27
C VAL A 62 -9.36 -5.91 5.16
N GLY A 63 -10.01 -6.18 6.29
CA GLY A 63 -11.12 -7.13 6.39
C GLY A 63 -10.72 -8.60 6.59
N SER A 64 -9.43 -8.92 6.66
CA SER A 64 -8.97 -10.27 7.03
C SER A 64 -9.16 -10.55 8.52
N ALA A 65 -9.27 -11.83 8.89
CA ALA A 65 -9.42 -12.23 10.29
C ALA A 65 -8.17 -11.88 11.13
N HIS A 66 -6.98 -12.01 10.54
CA HIS A 66 -5.73 -11.69 11.23
C HIS A 66 -5.54 -10.19 11.44
N ASP A 67 -5.98 -9.34 10.50
CA ASP A 67 -5.97 -7.88 10.65
C ASP A 67 -6.75 -7.43 11.91
N LYS A 68 -7.97 -7.96 12.09
CA LYS A 68 -8.75 -7.73 13.32
C LYS A 68 -8.04 -8.25 14.57
N THR A 69 -7.49 -9.45 14.51
CA THR A 69 -6.78 -10.07 15.64
C THR A 69 -5.56 -9.25 16.05
N ASN A 70 -4.86 -8.65 15.08
CA ASN A 70 -3.76 -7.74 15.32
C ASN A 70 -4.25 -6.44 15.99
N ALA A 71 -5.32 -5.83 15.50
CA ALA A 71 -5.89 -4.62 16.10
C ALA A 71 -6.30 -4.83 17.57
N GLU A 72 -6.99 -5.93 17.86
CA GLU A 72 -7.39 -6.30 19.22
C GLU A 72 -6.18 -6.53 20.15
N TRP A 73 -5.14 -7.19 19.64
CA TRP A 73 -3.91 -7.40 20.40
C TRP A 73 -3.16 -6.10 20.69
N ILE A 74 -3.01 -5.22 19.69
CA ILE A 74 -2.35 -3.91 19.86
C ILE A 74 -3.11 -3.06 20.90
N ALA A 75 -4.44 -3.00 20.79
CA ALA A 75 -5.26 -2.28 21.76
C ALA A 75 -5.11 -2.84 23.19
N ALA A 76 -5.02 -4.17 23.35
CA ALA A 76 -4.79 -4.80 24.64
C ALA A 76 -3.40 -4.47 25.21
N GLN A 77 -2.36 -4.44 24.37
CA GLN A 77 -1.01 -4.06 24.81
C GLN A 77 -0.96 -2.61 25.31
N LEU A 78 -1.51 -1.68 24.53
CA LEU A 78 -1.58 -0.27 24.94
C LEU A 78 -2.32 -0.10 26.27
N LYS A 79 -3.45 -0.78 26.46
CA LYS A 79 -4.15 -0.79 27.75
C LYS A 79 -3.31 -1.33 28.89
N SER A 80 -2.55 -2.41 28.66
CA SER A 80 -1.68 -2.99 29.68
C SER A 80 -0.56 -2.04 30.13
N TRP A 81 -0.15 -1.13 29.25
CA TRP A 81 0.84 -0.07 29.54
C TRP A 81 0.22 1.19 30.17
N GLY A 82 -1.11 1.20 30.38
CA GLY A 82 -1.83 2.29 31.06
C GLY A 82 -2.44 3.33 30.13
N TRP A 83 -2.49 3.09 28.81
CA TRP A 83 -3.19 3.97 27.86
C TRP A 83 -4.70 3.71 27.84
N ASP A 84 -5.50 4.76 27.63
CA ASP A 84 -6.94 4.65 27.34
C ASP A 84 -7.18 4.31 25.85
N ALA A 85 -6.63 3.17 25.42
CA ALA A 85 -6.70 2.77 24.01
C ALA A 85 -8.08 2.20 23.65
N LYS A 86 -8.55 2.51 22.44
CA LYS A 86 -9.83 2.00 21.90
C LYS A 86 -9.66 1.63 20.42
N ILE A 87 -10.64 0.92 19.90
CA ILE A 87 -10.73 0.60 18.47
C ILE A 87 -11.86 1.41 17.86
N GLU A 88 -11.54 2.21 16.85
CA GLU A 88 -12.51 2.87 15.97
C GLU A 88 -12.69 2.05 14.69
N THR A 89 -13.92 1.99 14.18
CA THR A 89 -14.26 1.16 13.03
C THR A 89 -14.88 1.97 11.89
N PHE A 90 -14.45 1.67 10.68
CA PHE A 90 -14.96 2.27 9.45
C PHE A 90 -15.31 1.19 8.43
N ASP A 91 -16.42 1.35 7.71
CA ASP A 91 -16.85 0.44 6.65
C ASP A 91 -16.49 1.04 5.29
N VAL A 92 -15.31 0.64 4.80
CA VAL A 92 -14.64 1.18 3.60
C VAL A 92 -14.81 0.26 2.40
N LEU A 93 -14.83 0.82 1.19
CA LEU A 93 -14.77 0.03 -0.04
C LEU A 93 -13.35 -0.53 -0.22
N TYR A 94 -13.21 -1.86 -0.19
CA TYR A 94 -11.92 -2.52 -0.36
C TYR A 94 -12.05 -3.70 -1.34
N PRO A 95 -11.71 -3.49 -2.63
CA PRO A 95 -11.87 -4.53 -3.63
C PRO A 95 -10.83 -5.64 -3.47
N THR A 96 -11.30 -6.87 -3.29
CA THR A 96 -10.47 -8.08 -3.27
C THR A 96 -10.78 -8.95 -4.49
N PRO A 97 -9.81 -9.71 -5.03
CA PRO A 97 -10.03 -10.54 -6.22
C PRO A 97 -11.02 -11.68 -5.95
N ILE A 98 -11.97 -11.87 -6.87
CA ILE A 98 -12.81 -13.07 -6.99
C ILE A 98 -12.16 -14.05 -7.99
N SER A 99 -11.66 -13.51 -9.10
CA SER A 99 -10.96 -14.29 -10.13
C SER A 99 -10.06 -13.38 -10.96
N GLU A 100 -8.94 -13.94 -11.40
CA GLU A 100 -7.96 -13.29 -12.26
C GLU A 100 -7.38 -14.30 -13.25
N ALA A 101 -7.17 -13.86 -14.49
CA ALA A 101 -6.57 -14.66 -15.54
C ALA A 101 -5.69 -13.77 -16.41
N LEU A 102 -4.52 -14.31 -16.76
CA LEU A 102 -3.62 -13.73 -17.73
C LEU A 102 -3.00 -14.85 -18.56
N GLU A 103 -3.35 -14.91 -19.84
CA GLU A 103 -2.90 -15.95 -20.75
C GLU A 103 -2.37 -15.33 -22.04
N LEU A 104 -1.27 -15.86 -22.58
CA LEU A 104 -0.80 -15.51 -23.91
C LEU A 104 -1.50 -16.43 -24.91
N VAL A 105 -2.47 -15.91 -25.66
CA VAL A 105 -3.37 -16.71 -26.51
C VAL A 105 -2.93 -16.79 -27.96
N ALA A 106 -2.04 -15.89 -28.41
CA ALA A 106 -1.46 -15.93 -29.75
C ALA A 106 -0.06 -15.30 -29.76
N GLY A 107 0.74 -15.62 -30.78
CA GLY A 107 2.12 -15.15 -30.94
C GLY A 107 3.16 -16.12 -30.34
N PRO A 108 4.44 -15.73 -30.33
CA PRO A 108 5.51 -16.54 -29.74
C PRO A 108 5.25 -16.79 -28.25
N GLY A 109 5.26 -18.06 -27.82
CA GLY A 109 4.95 -18.44 -26.44
C GLY A 109 3.46 -18.64 -26.14
N ALA A 110 2.58 -18.64 -27.16
CA ALA A 110 1.15 -18.91 -26.98
C ALA A 110 0.89 -20.23 -26.22
N GLY A 111 -0.13 -20.21 -25.37
CA GLY A 111 -0.44 -21.26 -24.40
C GLY A 111 0.14 -21.03 -23.01
N PHE A 112 0.98 -19.99 -22.85
CA PHE A 112 1.45 -19.57 -21.53
C PHE A 112 0.31 -19.04 -20.65
N LYS A 113 0.33 -19.40 -19.38
CA LYS A 113 -0.57 -18.91 -18.33
C LYS A 113 0.28 -18.34 -17.20
N ALA A 114 -0.02 -17.11 -16.79
CA ALA A 114 0.67 -16.48 -15.67
C ALA A 114 0.37 -17.19 -14.35
N THR A 115 1.32 -17.14 -13.43
CA THR A 115 1.20 -17.81 -12.13
C THR A 115 0.22 -17.11 -11.19
N LEU A 116 0.28 -15.77 -11.15
CA LEU A 116 -0.60 -14.88 -10.37
C LEU A 116 -0.65 -15.18 -8.86
N THR A 117 0.23 -16.04 -8.34
CA THR A 117 0.39 -16.34 -6.92
C THR A 117 1.86 -16.67 -6.69
N GLU A 118 2.47 -16.08 -5.65
CA GLU A 118 3.86 -16.41 -5.32
C GLU A 118 3.98 -17.86 -4.82
N PRO A 119 5.02 -18.60 -5.26
CA PRO A 119 5.30 -19.91 -4.71
C PRO A 119 5.81 -19.76 -3.26
N PRO A 120 5.52 -20.74 -2.39
CA PRO A 120 6.09 -20.75 -1.04
C PRO A 120 7.61 -20.91 -1.10
N ILE A 121 8.30 -20.36 -0.10
CA ILE A 121 9.76 -20.29 -0.04
C ILE A 121 10.27 -21.22 1.07
N PRO A 122 11.09 -22.22 0.74
CA PRO A 122 11.63 -23.16 1.73
C PRO A 122 12.32 -22.44 2.89
N GLY A 123 11.86 -22.73 4.11
CA GLY A 123 12.39 -22.13 5.34
C GLY A 123 11.71 -20.83 5.77
N ASP A 124 10.76 -20.29 4.98
CA ASP A 124 10.01 -19.07 5.31
C ASP A 124 8.52 -19.38 5.51
N GLN A 125 8.13 -19.73 6.75
CA GLN A 125 6.78 -20.22 7.08
C GLN A 125 5.63 -19.27 6.66
N PRO A 126 5.70 -17.94 6.85
CA PRO A 126 4.70 -16.99 6.36
C PRO A 126 4.40 -17.05 4.85
N THR A 127 5.26 -17.65 4.03
CA THR A 127 5.00 -17.78 2.59
C THR A 127 4.06 -18.94 2.24
N TYR A 128 3.72 -19.81 3.21
CA TYR A 128 2.85 -20.97 3.00
C TYR A 128 1.37 -20.69 3.30
N THR A 129 0.99 -19.43 3.54
CA THR A 129 -0.38 -19.10 3.97
C THR A 129 -1.39 -19.19 2.83
N LYS A 130 -2.40 -20.05 3.01
CA LYS A 130 -3.48 -20.32 2.04
C LYS A 130 -4.40 -19.13 1.73
N ASP A 131 -4.50 -18.17 2.64
CA ASP A 131 -5.43 -17.04 2.56
C ASP A 131 -4.73 -15.77 2.02
N ALA A 132 -3.51 -15.90 1.49
CA ALA A 132 -2.82 -14.81 0.83
C ALA A 132 -3.59 -14.40 -0.42
N LEU A 133 -3.90 -13.11 -0.54
CA LEU A 133 -4.54 -12.58 -1.75
C LEU A 133 -3.60 -12.82 -2.94
N PRO A 134 -4.10 -13.19 -4.13
CA PRO A 134 -3.27 -13.44 -5.30
C PRO A 134 -2.86 -12.09 -5.96
N ALA A 135 -2.46 -12.09 -7.23
CA ALA A 135 -2.00 -10.89 -7.94
C ALA A 135 -3.12 -9.91 -8.21
N TYR A 136 -3.14 -8.78 -7.50
CA TYR A 136 -4.11 -7.72 -7.79
C TYR A 136 -3.57 -6.33 -7.43
N VAL A 137 -4.16 -5.33 -8.06
CA VAL A 137 -4.07 -3.94 -7.63
C VAL A 137 -5.45 -3.42 -7.26
N ALA A 138 -5.60 -2.84 -6.07
CA ALA A 138 -6.88 -2.34 -5.60
C ALA A 138 -7.36 -1.15 -6.45
N PHE A 139 -8.67 -1.09 -6.69
CA PHE A 139 -9.36 -0.04 -7.45
C PHE A 139 -9.05 0.00 -8.95
N GLN A 140 -8.48 -1.08 -9.48
CA GLN A 140 -8.55 -1.41 -10.91
C GLN A 140 -10.00 -1.65 -11.34
N GLY A 141 -10.32 -1.48 -12.62
CA GLY A 141 -11.68 -1.74 -13.13
C GLY A 141 -11.85 -3.19 -13.54
N ASP A 142 -12.94 -3.85 -13.16
CA ASP A 142 -13.22 -5.21 -13.66
C ASP A 142 -13.29 -5.25 -15.20
N GLY A 143 -12.87 -6.35 -15.81
CA GLY A 143 -12.93 -6.51 -17.25
C GLY A 143 -12.48 -7.89 -17.72
N ASP A 144 -12.82 -8.22 -18.97
CA ASP A 144 -12.39 -9.41 -19.68
C ASP A 144 -12.05 -8.97 -21.11
N VAL A 145 -10.76 -8.92 -21.43
CA VAL A 145 -10.25 -8.38 -22.68
C VAL A 145 -9.23 -9.31 -23.29
N THR A 146 -9.29 -9.49 -24.62
CA THR A 146 -8.23 -10.15 -25.38
C THR A 146 -7.71 -9.17 -26.42
N ALA A 147 -6.43 -8.80 -26.32
CA ALA A 147 -5.84 -7.80 -27.20
C ALA A 147 -4.33 -8.00 -27.40
N PRO A 148 -3.75 -7.41 -28.47
CA PRO A 148 -2.30 -7.36 -28.64
C PRO A 148 -1.60 -6.65 -27.48
N LEU A 149 -0.38 -7.08 -27.17
CA LEU A 149 0.48 -6.45 -26.18
C LEU A 149 1.30 -5.29 -26.79
N VAL A 150 1.54 -4.23 -26.00
CA VAL A 150 2.50 -3.16 -26.31
C VAL A 150 3.27 -2.78 -25.05
N TYR A 151 4.59 -2.65 -25.16
CA TYR A 151 5.45 -2.24 -24.06
C TYR A 151 5.67 -0.73 -24.06
N VAL A 152 5.42 -0.11 -22.90
CA VAL A 152 5.39 1.35 -22.74
C VAL A 152 6.37 1.81 -21.65
N ASN A 153 7.51 1.13 -21.48
CA ASN A 153 8.52 1.52 -20.49
C ASN A 153 7.95 1.65 -19.06
N TYR A 154 8.02 2.83 -18.42
CA TYR A 154 7.44 3.07 -17.09
C TYR A 154 5.98 3.50 -17.16
N GLY A 155 5.43 3.69 -18.37
CA GLY A 155 4.07 4.17 -18.60
C GLY A 155 3.89 5.64 -18.24
N MET A 156 4.94 6.46 -18.36
CA MET A 156 4.90 7.89 -18.09
C MET A 156 4.55 8.70 -19.36
N PRO A 157 4.13 9.97 -19.26
CA PRO A 157 3.73 10.77 -20.41
C PRO A 157 4.75 10.78 -21.57
N GLU A 158 6.04 10.89 -21.24
CA GLU A 158 7.13 10.88 -22.22
C GLU A 158 7.28 9.54 -22.95
N ASP A 159 6.89 8.45 -22.31
CA ASP A 159 6.94 7.11 -22.89
C ASP A 159 5.86 6.95 -23.98
N TYR A 160 4.65 7.46 -23.73
CA TYR A 160 3.58 7.48 -24.74
C TYR A 160 3.94 8.39 -25.92
N LEU A 161 4.54 9.56 -25.67
CA LEU A 161 5.04 10.44 -26.72
C LEU A 161 6.16 9.77 -27.55
N ALA A 162 7.01 8.96 -26.92
CA ALA A 162 8.03 8.20 -27.63
C ALA A 162 7.41 7.12 -28.53
N LEU A 163 6.37 6.43 -28.08
CA LEU A 163 5.63 5.47 -28.92
C LEU A 163 4.93 6.15 -30.10
N GLU A 164 4.32 7.32 -29.88
CA GLU A 164 3.70 8.10 -30.95
C GLU A 164 4.72 8.48 -32.03
N ARG A 165 5.92 8.93 -31.63
CA ARG A 165 7.03 9.21 -32.56
C ARG A 165 7.49 7.98 -33.35
N MET A 166 7.26 6.77 -32.84
CA MET A 166 7.52 5.50 -33.54
C MET A 166 6.33 5.02 -34.37
N GLY A 167 5.21 5.74 -34.38
CA GLY A 167 3.97 5.32 -35.05
C GLY A 167 3.22 4.20 -34.33
N ILE A 168 3.49 3.98 -33.03
CA ILE A 168 2.89 2.91 -32.23
C ILE A 168 1.76 3.48 -31.37
N SER A 169 0.53 3.00 -31.60
CA SER A 169 -0.63 3.31 -30.75
C SER A 169 -0.86 2.23 -29.69
N VAL A 170 -1.33 2.61 -28.50
CA VAL A 170 -1.80 1.69 -27.44
C VAL A 170 -3.32 1.49 -27.45
N LYS A 171 -4.06 2.21 -28.31
CA LYS A 171 -5.51 2.17 -28.35
C LYS A 171 -6.03 0.75 -28.63
N GLY A 172 -6.88 0.23 -27.76
CA GLY A 172 -7.45 -1.12 -27.84
C GLY A 172 -6.46 -2.25 -27.55
N LYS A 173 -5.30 -1.95 -26.97
CA LYS A 173 -4.23 -2.93 -26.66
C LYS A 173 -4.09 -3.14 -25.15
N ILE A 174 -3.44 -4.23 -24.76
CA ILE A 174 -3.01 -4.43 -23.37
C ILE A 174 -1.60 -3.84 -23.25
N VAL A 175 -1.47 -2.83 -22.39
CA VAL A 175 -0.21 -2.15 -22.13
C VAL A 175 0.57 -2.92 -21.07
N ILE A 176 1.86 -3.18 -21.29
CA ILE A 176 2.79 -3.66 -20.27
C ILE A 176 3.78 -2.55 -19.89
N THR A 177 3.89 -2.30 -18.58
CA THR A 177 4.72 -1.25 -17.99
C THR A 177 5.54 -1.79 -16.82
N ARG A 178 6.65 -1.13 -16.53
CA ARG A 178 7.47 -1.37 -15.35
C ARG A 178 6.98 -0.55 -14.17
N TYR A 179 7.10 -1.06 -12.95
CA TYR A 179 7.10 -0.26 -11.72
C TYR A 179 8.23 0.78 -11.74
N GLY A 180 8.12 1.83 -10.92
CA GLY A 180 9.08 2.95 -10.91
C GLY A 180 8.68 4.13 -11.81
N GLY A 181 9.52 5.16 -11.86
CA GLY A 181 9.30 6.36 -12.70
C GLY A 181 8.12 7.27 -12.28
N GLY A 182 7.38 6.93 -11.23
CA GLY A 182 6.22 7.67 -10.74
C GLY A 182 5.33 6.81 -9.82
N TRP A 183 4.23 7.39 -9.34
CA TRP A 183 3.24 6.65 -8.56
C TRP A 183 2.56 5.57 -9.40
N ARG A 184 2.29 4.39 -8.80
CA ARG A 184 1.88 3.19 -9.55
C ARG A 184 0.58 3.34 -10.33
N GLY A 185 -0.42 4.02 -9.79
CA GLY A 185 -1.71 4.11 -10.47
C GLY A 185 -1.71 5.06 -11.66
N LEU A 186 -0.65 5.86 -11.85
CA LEU A 186 -0.45 6.59 -13.13
C LEU A 186 -0.34 5.62 -14.31
N LYS A 187 0.16 4.39 -14.11
CA LYS A 187 0.40 3.44 -15.20
C LYS A 187 -0.90 2.99 -15.87
N PRO A 188 -1.87 2.38 -15.15
CA PRO A 188 -3.16 2.06 -15.72
C PRO A 188 -4.00 3.31 -16.01
N LEU A 189 -3.85 4.41 -15.25
CA LEU A 189 -4.56 5.66 -15.53
C LEU A 189 -4.18 6.24 -16.89
N LEU A 190 -2.89 6.42 -17.16
CA LEU A 190 -2.41 6.94 -18.44
C LEU A 190 -2.72 5.95 -19.58
N ALA A 191 -2.58 4.64 -19.35
CA ALA A 191 -2.98 3.63 -20.34
C ALA A 191 -4.46 3.79 -20.72
N GLN A 192 -5.34 3.95 -19.72
CA GLN A 192 -6.77 4.23 -19.92
C GLN A 192 -7.00 5.53 -20.69
N MET A 193 -6.31 6.62 -20.34
CA MET A 193 -6.43 7.91 -21.03
C MET A 193 -5.99 7.84 -22.50
N HIS A 194 -5.02 6.99 -22.82
CA HIS A 194 -4.59 6.69 -24.19
C HIS A 194 -5.43 5.60 -24.88
N GLY A 195 -6.50 5.12 -24.24
CA GLY A 195 -7.47 4.20 -24.81
C GLY A 195 -7.04 2.73 -24.83
N ALA A 196 -6.09 2.32 -23.97
CA ALA A 196 -5.75 0.92 -23.78
C ALA A 196 -6.96 0.12 -23.28
N ALA A 197 -7.01 -1.17 -23.64
CA ALA A 197 -8.05 -2.10 -23.19
C ALA A 197 -7.75 -2.69 -21.80
N GLY A 198 -6.49 -2.72 -21.40
CA GLY A 198 -6.03 -3.24 -20.11
C GLY A 198 -4.58 -2.88 -19.85
N ALA A 199 -4.12 -3.10 -18.63
CA ALA A 199 -2.76 -2.79 -18.21
C ALA A 199 -2.12 -3.92 -17.41
N LEU A 200 -0.81 -4.09 -17.57
CA LEU A 200 0.04 -4.98 -16.80
C LEU A 200 1.18 -4.15 -16.23
N ILE A 201 1.51 -4.41 -14.96
CA ILE A 201 2.61 -3.73 -14.27
C ILE A 201 3.56 -4.79 -13.70
N TYR A 202 4.85 -4.72 -14.01
CA TYR A 202 5.84 -5.65 -13.44
C TYR A 202 7.01 -4.91 -12.80
N SER A 203 7.65 -5.53 -11.81
CA SER A 203 8.88 -5.00 -11.23
C SER A 203 10.07 -5.50 -12.04
N ASP A 204 10.75 -4.63 -12.78
CA ASP A 204 11.89 -5.07 -13.59
C ASP A 204 13.10 -5.40 -12.71
N PRO A 205 13.87 -6.46 -13.03
CA PRO A 205 15.05 -6.79 -12.25
C PRO A 205 16.10 -5.69 -12.16
N LYS A 206 16.06 -4.72 -13.09
CA LYS A 206 16.88 -3.52 -13.07
C LYS A 206 16.67 -2.68 -11.80
N ASP A 207 15.44 -2.64 -11.30
CA ASP A 207 15.02 -1.70 -10.25
C ASP A 207 14.93 -2.36 -8.87
N ASP A 208 14.48 -3.62 -8.78
CA ASP A 208 14.35 -4.33 -7.49
C ASP A 208 14.66 -5.83 -7.52
N GLY A 209 15.27 -6.36 -8.59
CA GLY A 209 15.56 -7.80 -8.74
C GLY A 209 17.06 -8.11 -8.83
N TYR A 210 17.42 -9.19 -9.54
CA TYR A 210 18.80 -9.72 -9.55
C TYR A 210 19.88 -8.76 -10.08
N ALA A 211 19.52 -7.61 -10.67
CA ALA A 211 20.51 -6.60 -11.06
C ALA A 211 20.95 -5.73 -9.87
N THR A 212 20.20 -5.74 -8.77
CA THR A 212 20.49 -4.94 -7.57
C THR A 212 21.17 -5.75 -6.46
N ASP A 213 20.79 -7.03 -6.29
CA ASP A 213 21.35 -7.94 -5.27
C ASP A 213 21.02 -9.42 -5.59
N ASP A 214 21.52 -10.36 -4.78
CA ASP A 214 21.01 -11.73 -4.73
C ASP A 214 19.50 -11.74 -4.43
N VAL A 215 18.75 -12.59 -5.12
CA VAL A 215 17.30 -12.71 -4.91
C VAL A 215 16.97 -13.44 -3.61
N TYR A 216 15.84 -13.08 -3.01
CA TYR A 216 15.30 -13.78 -1.84
C TYR A 216 15.08 -15.28 -2.14
N PRO A 217 15.45 -16.20 -1.23
CA PRO A 217 15.87 -15.97 0.16
C PRO A 217 17.36 -15.74 0.38
N LYS A 218 18.20 -15.75 -0.66
CA LYS A 218 19.66 -15.58 -0.51
C LYS A 218 20.03 -14.12 -0.22
N GLY A 219 19.36 -13.18 -0.86
CA GLY A 219 19.52 -11.74 -0.63
C GLY A 219 18.18 -11.01 -0.55
N ALA A 220 18.23 -9.68 -0.59
CA ALA A 220 17.04 -8.85 -0.39
C ALA A 220 16.28 -8.52 -1.70
N ALA A 221 16.84 -8.86 -2.86
CA ALA A 221 16.20 -8.56 -4.14
C ALA A 221 14.97 -9.44 -4.40
N ARG A 222 14.03 -8.93 -5.20
CA ARG A 222 12.79 -9.61 -5.56
C ARG A 222 13.05 -10.95 -6.26
N PRO A 223 12.36 -12.04 -5.87
CA PRO A 223 12.43 -13.31 -6.58
C PRO A 223 11.61 -13.30 -7.89
N PRO A 224 11.86 -14.24 -8.82
CA PRO A 224 11.28 -14.23 -10.17
C PRO A 224 9.77 -14.31 -10.24
N HIS A 225 9.15 -14.91 -9.24
CA HIS A 225 7.70 -15.06 -9.15
C HIS A 225 7.05 -14.06 -8.19
N GLY A 226 7.83 -13.19 -7.56
CA GLY A 226 7.31 -12.13 -6.70
C GLY A 226 6.73 -10.98 -7.51
N PHE A 227 5.61 -10.42 -7.04
CA PHE A 227 4.99 -9.26 -7.67
C PHE A 227 4.52 -8.25 -6.61
N GLN A 228 4.32 -7.01 -7.05
CA GLN A 228 3.99 -5.91 -6.15
C GLN A 228 2.50 -5.61 -6.23
N ARG A 229 1.76 -5.95 -5.16
CA ARG A 229 0.37 -5.51 -4.95
C ARG A 229 0.32 -4.03 -4.56
N GLY A 230 -0.84 -3.39 -4.67
CA GLY A 230 -1.04 -2.02 -4.18
C GLY A 230 -2.28 -1.34 -4.75
N SER A 231 -2.57 -0.13 -4.28
CA SER A 231 -3.68 0.68 -4.81
C SER A 231 -3.28 1.41 -6.09
N VAL A 232 -4.20 1.43 -7.06
CA VAL A 232 -4.14 2.26 -8.28
C VAL A 232 -5.25 3.31 -8.34
N ALA A 233 -5.95 3.57 -7.23
CA ALA A 233 -6.96 4.63 -7.16
C ALA A 233 -6.35 5.99 -7.45
N ASP A 234 -6.99 6.82 -8.28
CA ASP A 234 -6.52 8.15 -8.70
C ASP A 234 -6.53 9.17 -7.53
N MET A 235 -5.61 8.97 -6.59
CA MET A 235 -5.46 9.73 -5.35
C MET A 235 -5.21 11.23 -5.56
N PRO A 236 -4.62 11.71 -6.68
CA PRO A 236 -4.61 13.13 -7.01
C PRO A 236 -5.98 13.80 -7.03
N ILE A 237 -7.07 13.06 -7.34
CA ILE A 237 -8.44 13.61 -7.25
C ILE A 237 -8.87 13.73 -5.78
N TYR A 238 -8.77 12.63 -5.02
CA TYR A 238 -8.84 12.65 -3.55
C TYR A 238 -8.31 11.32 -2.95
N PRO A 239 -7.75 11.35 -1.73
CA PRO A 239 -7.40 10.14 -0.97
C PRO A 239 -8.57 9.62 -0.11
N GLY A 240 -8.38 8.47 0.53
CA GLY A 240 -9.34 7.87 1.46
C GLY A 240 -10.28 6.87 0.79
N ASP A 241 -11.42 6.60 1.44
CA ASP A 241 -12.45 5.72 0.87
C ASP A 241 -13.02 6.31 -0.42
N PRO A 242 -13.04 5.57 -1.54
CA PRO A 242 -13.60 6.04 -2.81
C PRO A 242 -15.07 6.48 -2.76
N LEU A 243 -15.84 6.04 -1.76
CA LEU A 243 -17.26 6.32 -1.70
C LEU A 243 -17.61 7.45 -0.72
N THR A 244 -16.72 7.83 0.19
CA THR A 244 -16.96 8.90 1.18
C THR A 244 -15.89 10.00 1.12
N PRO A 245 -15.71 10.69 -0.02
CA PRO A 245 -14.67 11.72 -0.13
C PRO A 245 -14.86 12.84 0.89
N GLY A 246 -13.80 13.11 1.66
CA GLY A 246 -13.75 14.19 2.65
C GLY A 246 -14.47 13.92 3.97
N VAL A 247 -15.05 12.74 4.19
CA VAL A 247 -15.70 12.36 5.45
C VAL A 247 -15.33 10.93 5.86
N GLY A 248 -15.38 10.63 7.16
CA GLY A 248 -15.10 9.29 7.66
C GLY A 248 -16.16 8.28 7.17
N ALA A 249 -15.72 7.10 6.73
CA ALA A 249 -16.57 6.02 6.23
C ALA A 249 -17.31 5.28 7.36
N THR A 250 -18.01 6.01 8.23
CA THR A 250 -18.81 5.44 9.31
C THR A 250 -20.01 4.68 8.75
N LYS A 251 -20.67 3.88 9.60
CA LYS A 251 -21.84 3.10 9.19
C LYS A 251 -22.92 3.95 8.49
N ASP A 252 -23.20 5.13 9.03
CA ASP A 252 -24.24 6.03 8.53
C ASP A 252 -23.74 7.08 7.51
N ALA A 253 -22.47 6.99 7.09
CA ALA A 253 -21.90 7.91 6.11
C ALA A 253 -22.63 7.83 4.77
N LYS A 254 -22.93 9.00 4.20
CA LYS A 254 -23.45 9.08 2.83
C LYS A 254 -22.34 8.67 1.86
N ARG A 255 -22.67 7.74 0.97
CA ARG A 255 -21.73 7.14 0.01
C ARG A 255 -22.12 7.50 -1.41
N LEU A 256 -21.12 7.74 -2.25
CA LEU A 256 -21.28 7.74 -3.70
C LEU A 256 -21.67 6.34 -4.17
N ASP A 257 -22.40 6.24 -5.29
CA ASP A 257 -22.44 4.99 -6.03
C ASP A 257 -21.05 4.70 -6.60
N ARG A 258 -20.62 3.43 -6.62
CA ARG A 258 -19.29 3.03 -7.15
C ARG A 258 -19.01 3.57 -8.56
N LYS A 259 -20.03 3.57 -9.43
CA LYS A 259 -19.91 4.05 -10.82
C LYS A 259 -19.56 5.54 -10.89
N ASP A 260 -19.95 6.31 -9.87
CA ASP A 260 -19.80 7.76 -9.79
C ASP A 260 -18.52 8.15 -9.03
N ALA A 261 -17.76 7.19 -8.48
CA ALA A 261 -16.47 7.43 -7.86
C ALA A 261 -15.39 7.64 -8.95
N PRO A 262 -14.85 8.87 -9.11
CA PRO A 262 -13.91 9.19 -10.18
C PRO A 262 -12.52 8.56 -9.97
N VAL A 263 -12.18 8.22 -8.71
CA VAL A 263 -10.88 7.64 -8.37
C VAL A 263 -10.73 6.16 -8.77
N ILE A 264 -11.83 5.49 -9.10
CA ILE A 264 -11.84 4.08 -9.50
C ILE A 264 -11.63 3.97 -11.01
N LEU A 265 -10.56 3.26 -11.40
CA LEU A 265 -10.21 3.03 -12.80
C LEU A 265 -11.24 2.12 -13.50
N LYS A 266 -11.25 2.14 -14.84
CA LYS A 266 -12.26 1.48 -15.68
C LYS A 266 -11.71 0.33 -16.53
N ILE A 267 -10.39 0.17 -16.60
CA ILE A 267 -9.74 -0.93 -17.32
C ILE A 267 -9.19 -1.99 -16.35
N PRO A 268 -9.18 -3.28 -16.74
CA PRO A 268 -8.52 -4.33 -15.97
C PRO A 268 -7.02 -4.08 -15.88
N CYS A 269 -6.49 -4.28 -14.68
CA CYS A 269 -5.06 -4.16 -14.41
C CYS A 269 -4.57 -5.24 -13.46
N LEU A 270 -3.44 -5.88 -13.80
CA LEU A 270 -2.77 -6.85 -12.93
C LEU A 270 -1.30 -6.47 -12.69
N PRO A 271 -0.81 -6.58 -11.45
CA PRO A 271 0.61 -6.70 -11.22
C PRO A 271 1.07 -8.11 -11.62
N ILE A 272 2.23 -8.24 -12.24
CA ILE A 272 2.79 -9.55 -12.64
C ILE A 272 4.23 -9.67 -12.19
N SER A 273 4.66 -10.92 -12.02
CA SER A 273 6.05 -11.23 -11.71
C SER A 273 6.96 -10.90 -12.89
N TYR A 274 8.24 -10.67 -12.66
CA TYR A 274 9.15 -10.43 -13.78
C TYR A 274 9.43 -11.71 -14.58
N GLY A 275 9.26 -12.89 -13.97
CA GLY A 275 9.28 -14.17 -14.69
C GLY A 275 8.15 -14.27 -15.71
N ASP A 276 6.92 -13.92 -15.32
CA ASP A 276 5.78 -13.89 -16.22
C ASP A 276 5.92 -12.76 -17.27
N ALA A 277 6.38 -11.58 -16.84
CA ALA A 277 6.63 -10.45 -17.75
C ALA A 277 7.65 -10.79 -18.83
N GLN A 278 8.68 -11.58 -18.52
CA GLN A 278 9.67 -12.01 -19.51
C GLN A 278 9.02 -12.76 -20.67
N VAL A 279 8.12 -13.71 -20.40
CA VAL A 279 7.42 -14.48 -21.43
C VAL A 279 6.57 -13.55 -22.31
N LEU A 280 5.84 -12.63 -21.68
CA LEU A 280 4.99 -11.68 -22.40
C LEU A 280 5.82 -10.70 -23.24
N LEU A 281 6.93 -10.18 -22.73
CA LEU A 281 7.81 -9.26 -23.45
C LEU A 281 8.59 -9.96 -24.57
N GLN A 282 8.94 -11.24 -24.42
CA GLN A 282 9.52 -12.06 -25.50
C GLN A 282 8.54 -12.31 -26.65
N SER A 283 7.24 -12.22 -26.40
CA SER A 283 6.21 -12.34 -27.43
C SER A 283 6.03 -11.08 -28.27
N LEU A 284 6.65 -9.96 -27.87
CA LEU A 284 6.57 -8.70 -28.60
C LEU A 284 7.48 -8.71 -29.82
N ASP A 285 6.97 -8.11 -30.89
CA ASP A 285 7.69 -7.85 -32.14
C ASP A 285 7.86 -6.34 -32.37
N GLY A 286 8.17 -5.93 -33.61
CA GLY A 286 8.24 -4.53 -33.98
C GLY A 286 9.58 -3.88 -33.62
N PRO A 287 9.64 -2.54 -33.52
CA PRO A 287 10.90 -1.83 -33.28
C PRO A 287 11.56 -2.26 -31.97
N VAL A 288 12.90 -2.38 -32.00
CA VAL A 288 13.70 -2.57 -30.79
C VAL A 288 13.51 -1.34 -29.91
N ALA A 289 13.20 -1.56 -28.64
CA ALA A 289 12.99 -0.50 -27.68
C ALA A 289 14.24 0.40 -27.54
N PRO A 290 14.08 1.73 -27.42
CA PRO A 290 15.19 2.64 -27.13
C PRO A 290 15.98 2.24 -25.89
N ALA A 291 17.24 2.66 -25.79
CA ALA A 291 18.11 2.27 -24.68
C ALA A 291 17.52 2.59 -23.30
N ASN A 292 16.86 3.73 -23.15
CA ASN A 292 16.20 4.14 -21.89
C ASN A 292 14.95 3.32 -21.54
N PHE A 293 14.37 2.59 -22.50
CA PHE A 293 13.22 1.70 -22.27
C PHE A 293 13.66 0.31 -21.80
N ARG A 294 14.94 -0.05 -21.92
CA ARG A 294 15.42 -1.40 -21.63
C ARG A 294 15.58 -1.62 -20.12
N GLY A 295 15.21 -2.82 -19.69
CA GLY A 295 15.42 -3.34 -18.35
C GLY A 295 16.55 -4.34 -18.29
N SER A 296 16.54 -5.17 -17.26
CA SER A 296 17.57 -6.19 -17.03
C SER A 296 17.13 -7.60 -17.36
N LEU A 297 15.88 -7.84 -17.76
CA LEU A 297 15.46 -9.15 -18.31
C LEU A 297 16.39 -9.58 -19.47
N PRO A 298 16.74 -10.87 -19.56
CA PRO A 298 17.71 -11.41 -20.52
C PRO A 298 17.11 -11.57 -21.93
N ILE A 299 16.54 -10.50 -22.46
CA ILE A 299 15.80 -10.47 -23.72
C ILE A 299 16.14 -9.21 -24.50
N THR A 300 15.92 -9.24 -25.82
CA THR A 300 15.82 -7.98 -26.56
C THR A 300 14.43 -7.39 -26.32
N TYR A 301 14.39 -6.17 -25.80
CA TYR A 301 13.12 -5.48 -25.60
C TYR A 301 12.62 -4.93 -26.94
N HIS A 302 11.42 -5.31 -27.31
CA HIS A 302 10.67 -4.71 -28.40
C HIS A 302 9.48 -3.94 -27.84
N VAL A 303 9.04 -2.88 -28.53
CA VAL A 303 7.87 -2.09 -28.09
C VAL A 303 6.53 -2.71 -28.49
N GLY A 304 6.53 -3.68 -29.42
CA GLY A 304 5.32 -4.22 -30.01
C GLY A 304 4.79 -3.37 -31.18
N GLY A 305 3.58 -3.70 -31.62
CA GLY A 305 2.89 -3.01 -32.70
C GLY A 305 3.17 -3.53 -34.11
N GLY A 306 3.89 -4.64 -34.25
CA GLY A 306 3.84 -5.44 -35.45
C GLY A 306 2.64 -6.40 -35.47
N GLU A 307 2.43 -7.06 -36.60
CA GLU A 307 1.29 -7.94 -36.85
C GLU A 307 1.40 -9.29 -36.10
N THR A 308 2.60 -9.67 -35.67
CA THR A 308 2.88 -10.96 -35.01
C THR A 308 3.06 -10.83 -33.50
N ALA A 309 2.88 -9.62 -32.96
CA ALA A 309 2.88 -9.35 -31.53
C ALA A 309 1.96 -10.33 -30.77
N GLY A 310 2.45 -10.78 -29.61
CA GLY A 310 1.67 -11.58 -28.69
C GLY A 310 0.33 -10.94 -28.35
N LYS A 311 -0.73 -11.75 -28.34
CA LYS A 311 -2.06 -11.35 -27.86
C LYS A 311 -2.31 -11.98 -26.51
N ALA A 312 -2.66 -11.18 -25.52
CA ALA A 312 -2.99 -11.65 -24.19
C ALA A 312 -4.49 -11.61 -23.95
N HIS A 313 -5.00 -12.61 -23.24
CA HIS A 313 -6.27 -12.58 -22.55
C HIS A 313 -6.02 -12.11 -21.12
N LEU A 314 -6.70 -11.05 -20.70
CA LEU A 314 -6.64 -10.46 -19.37
C LEU A 314 -8.06 -10.36 -18.82
N ALA A 315 -8.34 -11.07 -17.73
CA ALA A 315 -9.62 -10.99 -17.04
C ALA A 315 -9.42 -10.74 -15.55
N VAL A 316 -10.17 -9.79 -14.99
CA VAL A 316 -10.17 -9.47 -13.56
C VAL A 316 -11.60 -9.25 -13.10
N LYS A 317 -11.96 -9.87 -11.99
CA LYS A 317 -13.22 -9.66 -11.29
C LYS A 317 -12.97 -9.50 -9.81
N SER A 318 -13.47 -8.43 -9.22
CA SER A 318 -13.31 -8.14 -7.79
C SER A 318 -14.63 -8.19 -7.02
N ASP A 319 -14.53 -8.51 -5.74
CA ASP A 319 -15.57 -8.30 -4.74
C ASP A 319 -15.52 -6.84 -4.29
N TRP A 320 -16.56 -6.06 -4.61
CA TRP A 320 -16.66 -4.64 -4.30
C TRP A 320 -17.51 -4.37 -3.04
N SER A 321 -17.54 -5.31 -2.10
CA SER A 321 -18.20 -5.10 -0.81
C SER A 321 -17.41 -4.15 0.10
N LEU A 322 -18.12 -3.55 1.05
CA LEU A 322 -17.50 -2.82 2.14
C LEU A 322 -16.81 -3.82 3.08
N LYS A 323 -15.63 -3.45 3.58
CA LYS A 323 -14.89 -4.18 4.60
C LYS A 323 -14.73 -3.28 5.82
N THR A 324 -14.83 -3.87 7.01
CA THR A 324 -14.57 -3.14 8.25
C THR A 324 -13.07 -3.01 8.47
N LEU A 325 -12.62 -1.76 8.62
CA LEU A 325 -11.28 -1.36 9.01
C LEU A 325 -11.26 -1.04 10.51
N TYR A 326 -10.15 -1.35 11.18
CA TYR A 326 -9.97 -1.19 12.62
C TYR A 326 -8.78 -0.27 12.92
N ASP A 327 -9.06 0.95 13.36
CA ASP A 327 -8.03 1.89 13.82
C ASP A 327 -7.87 1.75 15.34
N VAL A 328 -6.64 1.52 15.82
CA VAL A 328 -6.31 1.55 17.25
C VAL A 328 -5.86 2.95 17.61
N VAL A 329 -6.58 3.62 18.51
CA VAL A 329 -6.34 5.01 18.95
C VAL A 329 -6.26 5.13 20.46
#